data_AF-A0A2V5U1Q2-F1
#
_entry.id   AF-A0A2V5U1Q2-F1
#
_cell.length_a   1.000
_cell.length_b   1.000
_cell.length_c   1.000
_cell.angle_alpha   90.00
_cell.angle_beta   90.00
_cell.angle_gamma   90.00
#
_symmetry.space_group_name_H-M   'P 1'
#
loop_
_entity.id
_entity.type
_entity.pdbx_description
1 polymer ?
#
loop_
_entity_poly.entity_id
_entity_poly.type
_entity_poly.pdbx_seq_one_letter_code
_entity_poly.pdbx_strand_id
1 'polypeptide(L)'
;MLALFLTLSACQGPGGSRFRAEWPQIVERARARALAELPNLDNTSLEMVRTCDPKLRAVTFPFGGDYTFVWTISSNRIVELDADSDYRNVDGRPVVIRERRVR
;
A
#
# COMPACT_ATOMS: atom_id res chain seq x y z
N MET A 1 8.93 37.41 -0.29
CA MET A 1 9.68 36.19 0.06
C MET A 1 8.71 35.02 -0.09
N LEU A 2 8.90 34.19 -1.13
CA LEU A 2 8.03 33.07 -1.49
C LEU A 2 8.06 32.01 -0.36
N ALA A 3 6.90 31.62 0.16
CA ALA A 3 6.75 30.37 0.90
C ALA A 3 5.96 29.39 0.01
N LEU A 4 6.69 28.54 -0.70
CA LEU A 4 6.14 27.45 -1.50
C LEU A 4 5.67 26.35 -0.53
N PHE A 5 4.39 26.38 -0.14
CA PHE A 5 3.79 25.26 0.59
C PHE A 5 3.52 24.12 -0.39
N LEU A 6 4.46 23.19 -0.48
CA LEU A 6 4.26 21.87 -1.07
C LEU A 6 3.23 21.12 -0.22
N THR A 7 1.96 21.26 -0.57
CA THR A 7 0.89 20.43 -0.03
C THR A 7 1.05 19.04 -0.65
N LEU A 8 1.82 18.19 0.05
CA LEU A 8 1.77 16.74 -0.13
C LEU A 8 0.29 16.35 -0.07
N SER A 9 -0.25 15.94 -1.22
CA SER A 9 -1.64 15.56 -1.38
C SER A 9 -1.92 14.45 -0.38
N ALA A 10 -2.58 14.81 0.72
CA ALA A 10 -2.88 13.89 1.80
C ALA A 10 -3.75 12.78 1.23
N CYS A 11 -3.20 11.57 1.24
CA CYS A 11 -3.89 10.32 1.00
C CYS A 11 -5.22 10.35 1.75
N GLN A 12 -6.33 10.49 1.02
CA GLN A 12 -7.67 10.34 1.58
C GLN A 12 -7.89 8.85 1.84
N GLY A 13 -7.38 8.35 2.96
CA GLY A 13 -7.83 7.08 3.51
C GLY A 13 -9.24 7.20 4.14
N PRO A 14 -9.96 6.09 4.33
CA PRO A 14 -11.35 6.10 4.80
C PRO A 14 -11.54 6.88 6.11
N GLY A 15 -12.57 7.75 6.13
CA GLY A 15 -12.71 8.85 7.08
C GLY A 15 -12.93 8.45 8.54
N GLY A 16 -12.04 8.89 9.42
CA GLY A 16 -12.16 8.90 10.88
C GLY A 16 -10.90 9.50 11.55
N SER A 17 -11.02 10.17 12.71
CA SER A 17 -9.85 10.72 13.43
C SER A 17 -8.90 9.62 13.92
N ARG A 18 -9.46 8.53 14.44
CA ARG A 18 -8.74 7.32 14.83
C ARG A 18 -8.05 6.63 13.65
N PHE A 19 -8.73 6.58 12.50
CA PHE A 19 -8.17 6.04 11.27
C PHE A 19 -6.89 6.80 10.88
N ARG A 20 -6.93 8.14 10.88
CA ARG A 20 -5.76 8.96 10.54
C ARG A 20 -4.58 8.76 11.49
N ALA A 21 -4.84 8.47 12.76
CA ALA A 21 -3.80 8.22 13.76
C ALA A 21 -3.13 6.84 13.60
N GLU A 22 -3.92 5.80 13.31
CA GLU A 22 -3.42 4.42 13.16
C GLU A 22 -2.83 4.16 11.76
N TRP A 23 -3.22 4.96 10.76
CA TRP A 23 -2.86 4.75 9.36
C TRP A 23 -1.35 4.60 9.08
N PRO A 24 -0.46 5.46 9.62
CA PRO A 24 0.98 5.31 9.39
C PRO A 24 1.52 3.96 9.88
N GLN A 25 1.04 3.49 11.04
CA GLN A 25 1.47 2.21 11.62
C GLN A 25 0.94 1.02 10.81
N ILE A 26 -0.24 1.13 10.21
CA ILE A 26 -0.80 0.12 9.32
C ILE A 26 0.03 0.03 8.03
N VAL A 27 0.35 1.18 7.43
CA VAL A 27 1.19 1.25 6.22
C VAL A 27 2.56 0.67 6.48
N GLU A 28 3.21 1.00 7.60
CA GLU A 28 4.54 0.46 7.93
C GLU A 28 4.52 -1.05 8.15
N ARG A 29 3.47 -1.61 8.77
CA ARG A 29 3.32 -3.07 8.89
C ARG A 29 3.14 -3.74 7.53
N ALA A 30 2.27 -3.18 6.67
CA ALA A 30 2.08 -3.67 5.31
C ALA A 30 3.39 -3.61 4.51
N ARG A 31 4.16 -2.53 4.64
CA ARG A 31 5.48 -2.34 4.00
C ARG A 31 6.49 -3.38 4.49
N ALA A 32 6.62 -3.54 5.80
CA ALA A 32 7.52 -4.53 6.38
C ALA A 32 7.18 -5.95 5.91
N ARG A 33 5.88 -6.27 5.85
CA ARG A 33 5.40 -7.55 5.33
C ARG A 33 5.74 -7.73 3.85
N ALA A 34 5.49 -6.71 3.03
CA ALA A 34 5.85 -6.72 1.61
C ALA A 34 7.34 -7.02 1.45
N LEU A 35 8.21 -6.26 2.12
CA LEU A 35 9.66 -6.41 2.00
C LEU A 35 10.20 -7.75 2.48
N ALA A 36 9.53 -8.42 3.43
CA ALA A 36 9.94 -9.74 3.91
C ALA A 36 9.64 -10.87 2.90
N GLU A 37 8.63 -10.70 2.04
CA GLU A 37 8.05 -11.74 1.18
C GLU A 37 8.23 -11.45 -0.32
N LEU A 38 9.15 -10.54 -0.69
CA LEU A 38 9.43 -10.17 -2.08
C LEU A 38 10.72 -10.85 -2.56
N PRO A 39 10.66 -12.08 -3.09
CA PRO A 39 11.87 -12.85 -3.38
C PRO A 39 12.69 -12.34 -4.57
N ASN A 40 12.12 -11.54 -5.49
CA ASN A 40 12.74 -11.26 -6.79
C ASN A 40 12.46 -9.83 -7.33
N LEU A 41 12.48 -8.81 -6.48
CA LEU A 41 12.46 -7.41 -6.94
C LEU A 41 13.89 -6.90 -7.15
N ASP A 42 14.09 -6.11 -8.20
CA ASP A 42 15.31 -5.33 -8.39
C ASP A 42 15.44 -4.24 -7.32
N ASN A 43 16.66 -3.75 -7.12
CA ASN A 43 16.96 -2.75 -6.07
C ASN A 43 16.11 -1.48 -6.21
N THR A 44 15.85 -1.02 -7.43
CA THR A 44 15.02 0.16 -7.68
C THR A 44 13.58 -0.09 -7.24
N SER A 45 13.00 -1.24 -7.60
CA SER A 45 11.66 -1.62 -7.15
C SER A 45 11.57 -1.79 -5.63
N LEU A 46 12.59 -2.35 -4.99
CA LEU A 46 12.64 -2.44 -3.51
C LEU A 46 12.70 -1.07 -2.85
N GLU A 47 13.48 -0.14 -3.39
CA GLU A 47 13.56 1.23 -2.90
C GLU A 47 12.23 1.97 -3.07
N MET A 48 11.52 1.74 -4.18
CA MET A 48 10.17 2.27 -4.38
C MET A 48 9.19 1.72 -3.32
N VAL A 49 9.22 0.43 -3.01
CA VAL A 49 8.39 -0.14 -1.91
C VAL A 49 8.76 0.47 -0.56
N ARG A 50 10.03 0.83 -0.33
CA ARG A 50 10.48 1.45 0.92
C ARG A 50 10.05 2.91 1.08
N THR A 51 10.03 3.66 -0.02
CA THR A 51 9.89 5.13 0.01
C THR A 51 8.50 5.62 -0.36
N CYS A 52 7.75 4.85 -1.15
CA CYS A 52 6.41 5.22 -1.59
C CYS A 52 5.35 4.54 -0.72
N ASP A 53 4.30 5.29 -0.38
CA ASP A 53 3.16 4.72 0.31
C ASP A 53 2.28 3.87 -0.64
N PRO A 54 1.76 2.73 -0.17
CA PRO A 54 0.83 1.93 -0.94
C PRO A 54 -0.49 2.67 -1.14
N LYS A 55 -1.15 2.40 -2.27
CA LYS A 55 -2.57 2.71 -2.45
C LYS A 55 -3.40 1.61 -1.81
N LEU A 56 -4.39 1.99 -1.00
CA LEU A 56 -5.39 1.05 -0.51
C LEU A 56 -6.52 0.92 -1.54
N ARG A 57 -6.79 -0.31 -1.99
CA ARG A 57 -8.01 -0.66 -2.71
C ARG A 57 -8.93 -1.42 -1.77
N ALA A 58 -10.21 -1.08 -1.77
CA ALA A 58 -11.20 -1.72 -0.93
C ALA A 58 -12.38 -2.17 -1.80
N VAL A 59 -12.81 -3.42 -1.63
CA VAL A 59 -14.05 -3.96 -2.18
C VAL A 59 -14.92 -4.34 -1.00
N THR A 60 -15.96 -3.54 -0.75
CA THR A 60 -16.85 -3.73 0.40
C THR A 60 -18.04 -4.62 0.03
N PHE A 61 -18.28 -5.65 0.82
CA PHE A 61 -19.44 -6.54 0.77
C PHE A 61 -20.32 -6.36 2.03
N PRO A 62 -21.57 -6.85 2.02
CA PRO A 62 -22.48 -6.73 3.18
C PRO A 62 -21.99 -7.39 4.46
N PHE A 63 -21.05 -8.35 4.36
CA PHE A 63 -20.55 -9.14 5.49
C PHE A 63 -19.05 -8.97 5.75
N GLY A 64 -18.39 -8.00 5.10
CA GLY A 64 -16.94 -7.80 5.18
C GLY A 64 -16.40 -7.12 3.92
N GLY A 65 -15.10 -6.88 3.84
CA GLY A 65 -14.49 -6.32 2.64
C GLY A 65 -13.12 -6.91 2.37
N ASP A 66 -12.77 -6.96 1.10
CA ASP A 66 -11.41 -7.27 0.66
C ASP A 66 -10.62 -5.97 0.52
N TYR A 67 -9.47 -5.92 1.16
CA TYR A 67 -8.58 -4.76 1.10
C TYR A 67 -7.25 -5.18 0.49
N THR A 68 -6.72 -4.41 -0.46
CA THR A 68 -5.44 -4.69 -1.08
C THR A 68 -4.57 -3.45 -1.01
N PHE A 69 -3.36 -3.60 -0.46
CA PHE A 69 -2.30 -2.59 -0.52
C PHE A 69 -1.53 -2.76 -1.82
N VAL A 70 -1.38 -1.67 -2.59
CA VAL A 70 -0.78 -1.69 -3.93
C VAL A 70 0.37 -0.71 -4.02
N TRP A 71 1.58 -1.21 -4.27
CA TRP A 71 2.74 -0.39 -4.67
C TRP A 71 2.92 -0.47 -6.17
N THR A 72 3.02 0.68 -6.83
CA THR A 72 3.52 0.74 -8.21
C THR A 72 5.04 0.81 -8.17
N ILE A 73 5.70 -0.13 -8.84
CA ILE A 73 7.16 -0.22 -8.93
C ILE A 73 7.62 -0.07 -10.38
N SER A 74 8.87 -0.43 -10.69
CA SER A 74 9.47 -0.21 -12.01
C SER A 74 8.63 -0.74 -13.17
N SER A 75 8.70 -0.03 -14.31
CA SER A 75 8.18 -0.38 -15.63
C SER A 75 7.06 -1.42 -15.60
N ASN A 76 5.88 -0.99 -15.17
CA ASN A 76 4.63 -1.74 -15.27
C ASN A 76 4.38 -2.83 -14.23
N ARG A 77 5.25 -3.01 -13.24
CA ARG A 77 5.01 -3.98 -12.16
C ARG A 77 4.28 -3.33 -10.98
N ILE A 78 3.43 -4.11 -10.33
CA ILE A 78 2.75 -3.75 -9.09
C ILE A 78 2.96 -4.85 -8.05
N VAL A 79 3.17 -4.45 -6.81
CA VAL A 79 3.16 -5.35 -5.65
C VAL A 79 1.81 -5.21 -4.97
N GLU A 80 1.13 -6.33 -4.76
CA GLU A 80 -0.16 -6.40 -4.10
C GLU A 80 -0.03 -7.26 -2.84
N LEU A 81 -0.55 -6.73 -1.73
CA LEU A 81 -0.70 -7.46 -0.47
C LEU A 81 -2.17 -7.40 -0.07
N ASP A 82 -2.79 -8.57 0.03
CA ASP A 82 -4.20 -8.70 0.41
C ASP A 82 -4.36 -8.73 1.93
N ALA A 83 -5.35 -8.01 2.42
CA ALA A 83 -5.83 -7.95 3.79
C ALA A 83 -7.33 -8.25 3.76
N ASP A 84 -7.66 -9.50 4.03
CA ASP A 84 -9.02 -10.02 3.99
C ASP A 84 -9.76 -9.68 5.30
N SER A 85 -11.04 -9.34 5.17
CA SER A 85 -11.99 -8.96 6.22
C SER A 85 -11.69 -7.62 6.93
N ASP A 86 -10.42 -7.24 7.12
CA ASP A 86 -10.02 -5.98 7.75
C ASP A 86 -8.63 -5.52 7.27
N TYR A 87 -8.53 -4.29 6.75
CA TYR A 87 -7.27 -3.68 6.31
C TYR A 87 -6.22 -3.53 7.43
N ARG A 88 -6.61 -3.68 8.70
CA ARG A 88 -5.70 -3.68 9.86
C ARG A 88 -4.94 -5.00 10.03
N ASN A 89 -5.39 -6.08 9.39
CA ASN A 89 -4.81 -7.41 9.49
C ASN A 89 -4.02 -7.78 8.22
N VAL A 90 -2.70 -7.72 8.32
CA VAL A 90 -1.76 -8.00 7.20
C VAL A 90 -0.97 -9.30 7.40
N ASP A 91 -1.16 -9.98 8.53
CA ASP A 91 -0.32 -11.11 8.93
C ASP A 91 -0.72 -12.42 8.24
N GLY A 92 0.27 -13.26 7.92
CA GLY A 92 0.06 -14.58 7.32
C GLY A 92 -0.43 -14.54 5.87
N ARG A 93 -0.53 -13.37 5.24
CA ARG A 93 -0.99 -13.20 3.86
C ARG A 93 0.17 -13.20 2.86
N PRO A 94 -0.04 -13.76 1.65
CA PRO A 94 0.97 -13.77 0.60
C PRO A 94 1.07 -12.39 -0.07
N VAL A 95 2.27 -12.07 -0.56
CA VAL A 95 2.53 -10.91 -1.42
C VAL A 95 2.57 -11.38 -2.85
N VAL A 96 1.88 -10.69 -3.75
CA VAL A 96 1.81 -11.04 -5.16
C VAL A 96 2.40 -9.91 -5.99
N ILE A 97 3.28 -10.27 -6.93
CA ILE A 97 3.77 -9.32 -7.93
C ILE A 97 2.96 -9.52 -9.21
N ARG A 98 2.32 -8.45 -9.70
CA ARG A 98 1.57 -8.46 -10.96
C ARG A 98 2.23 -7.54 -11.96
N GLU A 99 2.15 -7.90 -13.23
CA GLU A 99 2.57 -7.05 -14.35
C GLU A 99 1.34 -6.44 -15.01
N ARG A 100 1.31 -5.12 -15.17
CA ARG A 100 0.23 -4.37 -15.80
C ARG A 100 0.70 -3.89 -17.17
N ARG A 101 0.16 -4.42 -18.26
CA ARG A 101 0.38 -3.80 -19.58
C ARG A 101 -0.14 -2.36 -19.56
N VAL A 102 0.76 -1.38 -19.66
CA VAL A 102 0.38 0.00 -20.00
C VAL A 102 -0.04 -0.03 -21.46
N ARG A 103 -1.34 0.19 -21.69
CA ARG A 103 -1.90 0.41 -23.03
C ARG A 103 -1.64 1.85 -23.45
#